data_AF-A0A0F9TJZ8-F1
#
_entry.id   AF-A0A0F9TJZ8-F1
#
_cell.length_a   1.000
_cell.length_b   1.000
_cell.length_c   1.000
_cell.angle_alpha   90.00
_cell.angle_beta   90.00
_cell.angle_gamma   90.00
#
_symmetry.space_group_name_H-M   'P 1'
#
loop_
_entity.id
_entity.type
_entity.pdbx_description
1 polymer ?
#
loop_
_entity_poly.entity_id
_entity_poly.type
_entity_poly.pdbx_seq_one_letter_code
_entity_poly.pdbx_strand_id
1 'polypeptide(L)'
;MKTVLNPEDMPKGSHYAILKFRSRHIPADERSKENPGHGYAAHDDPYIQYLVTEDQEEWKKEITRLSLGNSNSNSNNKFVAFRSTALAEIELKVQVHIK
;
A
#
# COMPACT_ATOMS: atom_id res chain seq x y z
N MET A 1 9.99 7.25 8.54
CA MET A 1 9.23 6.84 7.34
C MET A 1 7.79 7.24 7.52
N LYS A 2 7.15 7.67 6.44
CA LYS A 2 5.76 8.12 6.43
C LYS A 2 4.89 7.10 5.67
N THR A 3 3.68 6.83 6.16
CA THR A 3 2.68 6.10 5.37
C THR A 3 1.93 7.09 4.50
N VAL A 4 1.77 6.77 3.23
CA VAL A 4 0.98 7.58 2.29
C VAL A 4 -0.49 7.21 2.46
N LEU A 5 -1.29 8.18 2.91
CA LEU A 5 -2.75 8.03 3.06
C LEU A 5 -3.50 8.89 2.04
N ASN A 6 -2.94 10.07 1.75
CA ASN A 6 -3.48 11.02 0.81
C ASN A 6 -2.49 11.27 -0.35
N PRO A 7 -2.97 11.75 -1.51
CA PRO A 7 -2.09 12.14 -2.62
C PRO A 7 -0.98 13.12 -2.22
N GLU A 8 -1.25 14.00 -1.26
CA GLU A 8 -0.31 15.01 -0.76
C GLU A 8 0.84 14.41 0.07
N ASP A 9 0.68 13.19 0.59
CA ASP A 9 1.73 12.49 1.33
C ASP A 9 2.81 11.92 0.41
N MET A 10 2.53 11.87 -0.91
CA MET A 10 3.45 11.34 -1.91
C MET A 10 4.62 12.32 -2.13
N PRO A 11 5.87 11.88 -1.95
CA PRO A 11 7.03 12.72 -2.24
C PRO A 11 7.07 13.06 -3.73
N LYS A 12 7.28 14.33 -4.06
CA LYS A 12 7.39 14.80 -5.46
C LYS A 12 8.72 14.43 -6.10
N GLY A 13 9.75 14.20 -5.28
CA GLY A 13 11.11 13.86 -5.72
C GLY A 13 11.41 12.36 -5.68
N SER A 14 12.67 12.03 -5.98
CA SER A 14 13.20 10.67 -5.77
C SER A 14 13.03 10.27 -4.30
N HIS A 15 12.48 9.09 -4.06
CA HIS A 15 12.25 8.59 -2.70
C HIS A 15 12.41 7.06 -2.66
N TYR A 16 12.61 6.54 -1.46
CA TYR A 16 12.61 5.13 -1.17
C TYR A 16 11.25 4.70 -0.67
N ALA A 17 10.80 3.53 -1.11
CA ALA A 17 9.46 3.06 -0.82
C ALA A 17 9.41 1.59 -0.43
N ILE A 18 8.39 1.25 0.36
CA ILE A 18 8.04 -0.11 0.75
C ILE A 18 6.52 -0.28 0.60
N LEU A 19 6.10 -1.22 -0.24
CA LEU A 19 4.72 -1.68 -0.35
C LEU A 19 4.54 -2.87 0.57
N LYS A 20 3.59 -2.81 1.50
CA LYS A 20 3.19 -3.95 2.35
C LYS A 20 1.82 -4.44 1.92
N PHE A 21 1.70 -5.73 1.65
CA PHE A 21 0.41 -6.37 1.37
C PHE A 21 -0.21 -6.80 2.70
N ARG A 22 -1.37 -6.23 3.02
CA ARG A 22 -2.10 -6.47 4.26
C ARG A 22 -3.51 -6.94 3.94
N SER A 23 -4.17 -7.48 4.94
CA SER A 23 -5.59 -7.79 4.90
C SER A 23 -6.22 -7.26 6.17
N ARG A 24 -7.42 -6.67 6.07
CA ARG A 24 -8.25 -6.37 7.24
C ARG A 24 -9.42 -7.34 7.27
N HIS A 25 -9.72 -7.86 8.44
CA HIS A 25 -10.91 -8.67 8.64
C HIS A 25 -12.12 -7.76 8.80
N ILE A 26 -13.14 -7.96 7.96
CA ILE A 26 -14.43 -7.28 8.04
C ILE A 26 -15.43 -8.28 8.65
N PRO A 27 -15.95 -8.02 9.86
CA PRO A 27 -16.93 -8.90 10.47
C PRO A 27 -18.26 -8.88 9.71
N ALA A 28 -19.06 -9.93 9.89
CA ALA A 28 -20.41 -9.96 9.34
C ALA A 28 -21.29 -8.84 9.91
N ASP A 29 -22.16 -8.28 9.07
CA ASP A 29 -23.19 -7.30 9.45
C ASP A 29 -24.16 -7.89 10.51
N GLU A 30 -24.71 -7.05 11.38
CA GLU A 30 -25.70 -7.42 12.39
C GLU A 30 -26.92 -8.11 11.77
N ARG A 31 -27.35 -7.66 10.58
CA ARG A 31 -28.44 -8.33 9.84
C ARG A 31 -28.11 -9.78 9.48
N SER A 32 -26.84 -10.09 9.18
CA SER A 32 -26.35 -11.46 8.94
C SER A 32 -26.32 -12.30 10.21
N LYS A 33 -26.18 -11.68 11.39
CA LYS A 33 -26.15 -12.38 12.68
C LYS A 33 -27.56 -12.72 13.16
N GLU A 34 -28.52 -11.84 12.88
CA GLU A 34 -29.90 -11.98 13.38
C GLU A 34 -30.82 -12.73 12.41
N ASN A 35 -30.58 -12.66 11.10
CA ASN A 35 -31.42 -13.30 10.08
C ASN A 35 -30.58 -14.16 9.13
N PRO A 36 -30.52 -15.50 9.32
CA PRO A 36 -29.76 -16.38 8.45
C PRO A 36 -30.25 -16.27 7.01
N GLY A 37 -29.33 -15.93 6.09
CA GLY A 37 -29.62 -15.72 4.67
C GLY A 37 -29.77 -14.26 4.24
N HIS A 38 -29.75 -13.30 5.17
CA HIS A 38 -29.84 -11.87 4.85
C HIS A 38 -28.71 -11.05 5.49
N GLY A 39 -27.55 -11.09 4.84
CA GLY A 39 -26.52 -10.08 5.00
C GLY A 39 -25.15 -10.50 4.47
N TYR A 40 -24.17 -9.62 4.59
CA TYR A 40 -22.80 -9.90 4.15
C TYR A 40 -22.07 -10.79 5.16
N ALA A 41 -21.47 -11.87 4.68
CA ALA A 41 -20.62 -12.73 5.49
C ALA A 41 -19.34 -11.99 5.89
N ALA A 42 -18.74 -12.45 6.99
CA ALA A 42 -17.40 -12.01 7.36
C ALA A 42 -16.42 -12.36 6.23
N HIS A 43 -15.53 -11.44 5.90
CA HIS A 43 -14.55 -11.62 4.84
C HIS A 43 -13.29 -10.81 5.13
N ASP A 44 -12.23 -11.16 4.43
CA ASP A 44 -10.94 -10.49 4.50
C ASP A 44 -10.77 -9.59 3.27
N ASP A 45 -10.50 -8.30 3.51
CA ASP A 45 -10.37 -7.27 2.48
C ASP A 45 -8.87 -6.90 2.31
N PRO A 46 -8.23 -7.29 1.20
CA PRO A 46 -6.82 -7.03 0.97
C PRO A 46 -6.57 -5.56 0.66
N TYR A 47 -5.54 -4.98 1.27
CA TYR A 47 -5.14 -3.61 0.99
C TYR A 47 -3.61 -3.48 0.97
N ILE A 48 -3.14 -2.42 0.31
CA ILE A 48 -1.73 -2.11 0.18
C ILE A 48 -1.40 -0.90 1.05
N GLN A 49 -0.40 -1.05 1.91
CA GLN A 49 0.17 0.06 2.66
C GLN A 49 1.45 0.53 1.97
N TYR A 50 1.50 1.81 1.61
CA TYR A 50 2.66 2.43 0.98
C TYR A 50 3.44 3.26 1.99
N LEU A 51 4.69 2.89 2.25
CA LEU A 51 5.60 3.64 3.12
C LEU A 51 6.69 4.30 2.28
N VAL A 52 6.99 5.55 2.59
CA VAL A 52 7.97 6.37 1.87
C VAL A 52 8.95 7.03 2.83
N THR A 53 10.17 7.25 2.34
CA THR A 53 11.20 8.07 3.00
C THR A 53 12.20 8.59 1.97
N GLU A 54 12.82 9.73 2.24
CA GLU A 54 13.95 10.24 1.46
C GLU A 54 15.29 9.69 1.97
N ASP A 55 15.30 9.12 3.18
CA ASP A 55 16.49 8.57 3.84
C ASP A 55 16.68 7.08 3.50
N GLN A 56 17.79 6.78 2.82
CA GLN A 56 18.16 5.43 2.45
C GLN A 56 18.51 4.54 3.65
N GLU A 57 19.12 5.08 4.71
CA GLU A 57 19.49 4.30 5.88
C GLU A 57 18.25 3.89 6.67
N GLU A 58 17.31 4.81 6.82
CA GLU A 58 16.01 4.52 7.43
C GLU A 58 15.27 3.43 6.65
N TRP A 59 15.26 3.52 5.32
CA TRP A 59 14.66 2.51 4.45
C TRP A 59 15.31 1.13 4.63
N LYS A 60 16.64 1.05 4.66
CA LYS A 60 17.37 -0.21 4.90
C LYS A 60 17.07 -0.81 6.26
N LYS A 61 17.02 0.01 7.32
CA LYS A 61 16.67 -0.45 8.68
C LYS A 61 15.28 -1.08 8.71
N GLU A 62 14.31 -0.45 8.03
CA GLU A 62 12.96 -0.99 7.95
C GLU A 62 12.90 -2.30 7.17
N ILE A 63 13.59 -2.42 6.02
CA ILE A 63 13.66 -3.69 5.26
C ILE A 63 14.19 -4.80 6.16
N THR A 64 15.31 -4.56 6.85
CA THR A 64 15.91 -5.53 7.76
C THR A 64 14.93 -5.93 8.86
N ARG A 65 14.23 -4.96 9.47
CA ARG A 65 13.21 -5.23 10.49
C ARG A 65 12.08 -6.11 9.94
N LEU A 66 11.59 -5.83 8.73
CA LEU A 66 10.51 -6.59 8.10
C LEU A 66 10.94 -8.01 7.70
N SER A 67 12.19 -8.17 7.25
CA SER A 67 12.78 -9.46 6.91
C SER A 67 13.04 -10.33 8.14
N LEU A 68 13.52 -9.73 9.25
CA LEU A 68 13.82 -10.46 10.48
C LEU A 68 12.58 -10.83 11.30
N GLY A 69 11.48 -10.06 11.17
CA GLY A 69 10.21 -10.36 11.83
C GLY A 69 9.54 -11.68 11.37
N ASN A 70 10.07 -12.34 10.34
CA ASN A 70 9.53 -13.59 9.80
C ASN A 70 9.89 -14.87 10.58
N SER A 71 10.73 -14.80 11.63
CA SER A 71 11.23 -16.04 12.25
C SER A 71 10.22 -16.81 13.13
N ASN A 72 9.08 -16.23 13.56
CA ASN A 72 8.21 -16.86 14.57
C ASN A 72 6.69 -16.75 14.33
N SER A 73 6.21 -16.38 13.14
CA SER A 73 4.76 -16.38 12.88
C SER A 73 4.46 -16.61 11.41
N ASN A 74 3.45 -17.45 11.16
CA ASN A 74 2.85 -17.76 9.85
C ASN A 74 2.33 -16.52 9.06
N SER A 75 2.58 -15.30 9.54
CA SER A 75 2.29 -14.07 8.82
C SER A 75 3.46 -13.77 7.88
N ASN A 76 3.40 -14.34 6.67
CA ASN A 76 4.25 -13.90 5.56
C ASN A 76 4.13 -12.38 5.41
N ASN A 77 5.10 -11.62 5.93
CA ASN A 77 5.23 -10.19 5.66
C ASN A 77 5.60 -10.05 4.18
N LYS A 78 4.60 -10.11 3.31
CA LYS A 78 4.76 -9.87 1.88
C LYS A 78 4.96 -8.38 1.71
N PHE A 79 6.16 -7.99 1.28
CA PHE A 79 6.47 -6.61 0.95
C PHE A 79 7.36 -6.54 -0.30
N VAL A 80 7.31 -5.41 -0.97
CA VAL A 80 8.23 -5.04 -2.04
C VAL A 80 8.89 -3.74 -1.64
N ALA A 81 10.22 -3.70 -1.70
CA ALA A 81 10.99 -2.49 -1.44
C ALA A 81 11.66 -2.03 -2.75
N PHE A 82 11.56 -0.75 -3.06
CA PHE A 82 12.14 -0.18 -4.26
C PHE A 82 12.52 1.28 -4.06
N ARG A 83 13.35 1.80 -4.96
CA ARG A 83 13.63 3.23 -5.08
C ARG A 83 12.82 3.79 -6.25
N SER A 84 12.00 4.80 -5.99
CA SER A 84 11.34 5.56 -7.04
C SER A 84 12.27 6.69 -7.47
N THR A 85 12.63 6.71 -8.75
CA THR A 85 13.21 7.91 -9.38
C THR A 85 12.10 8.90 -9.69
N ALA A 86 12.44 10.18 -9.90
CA ALA A 86 11.47 11.26 -10.08
C ALA A 86 10.40 10.94 -11.15
N LEU A 87 9.21 11.50 -10.96
CA LEU A 87 8.03 11.34 -11.83
C LEU A 87 8.41 11.56 -13.30
N ALA A 88 8.00 10.61 -14.15
CA ALA A 88 8.14 10.75 -15.59
C ALA A 88 7.45 12.04 -16.05
N GLU A 89 8.15 12.87 -16.82
CA GLU A 89 7.53 13.98 -17.54
C GLU A 89 6.65 13.40 -18.66
N ILE A 90 5.34 13.65 -18.58
CA ILE A 90 4.39 13.24 -19.62
C ILE A 90 4.16 14.46 -20.52
N GLU A 91 4.72 14.44 -21.73
CA GLU A 91 4.46 15.47 -22.74
C GLU A 91 3.11 15.18 -23.43
N LEU A 92 2.07 15.93 -23.06
CA LEU A 92 0.75 15.80 -23.68
C LEU A 92 0.67 16.69 -24.94
N LYS A 93 0.68 16.08 -26.14
CA LYS A 93 0.37 16.77 -27.40
C LYS A 93 -1.09 16.57 -27.77
N VAL A 94 -1.86 17.66 -27.82
CA VAL A 94 -3.23 17.67 -28.33
C VAL A 94 -3.22 18.31 -29.73
N GLN A 95 -3.61 17.57 -30.76
CA GLN A 95 -3.81 18.10 -32.12
C GLN A 95 -5.30 18.14 -32.42
N VAL A 96 -5.83 19.33 -32.72
CA VAL A 96 -7.22 19.53 -33.14
C VAL A 96 -7.24 19.90 -34.62
N HIS A 97 -7.91 19.10 -35.43
CA HIS A 97 -8.22 19.43 -36.82
C HIS A 97 -9.65 19.96 -36.90
N ILE A 98 -9.82 21.19 -37.36
CA ILE A 98 -11.11 21.80 -37.68
C ILE A 98 -11.30 21.68 -39.20
N LYS A 99 -12.46 21.16 -39.62
CA LYS A 99 -12.85 21.04 -41.03
C LYS A 99 -13.42 22.34 -41.56
#